data_AF-A0A821M3Z2-F1
#
_entry.id   AF-A0A821M3Z2-F1
#
_cell.length_a   1.000
_cell.length_b   1.000
_cell.length_c   1.000
_cell.angle_alpha   90.00
_cell.angle_beta   90.00
_cell.angle_gamma   90.00
#
_symmetry.space_group_name_H-M   'P 1'
#
loop_
_entity.id
_entity.type
_entity.pdbx_description
1 polymer ?
#
loop_
_entity_poly.entity_id
_entity_poly.type
_entity_poly.pdbx_seq_one_letter_code
_entity_poly.pdbx_strand_id
1 'polypeptide(L)'
;KMNEEIRGSNMDLVFFKDAMIHLLRISRVINMPKGHLLLVGVGGSGKQSLTKLAAYIAGYKYFQISVSRTYTLNNFLDDLRNIYRRAARLGQGIVFVFTDNDIKDDQFLEYLNNVLSSGEVSGLITREEMDETLSELSVKMKKEYPKR
;
A
#
# COMPACT_ATOMS: atom_id res chain seq x y z
N LYS A 1 -4.91 -7.09 20.74
CA LYS A 1 -3.81 -7.43 19.79
C LYS A 1 -3.33 -6.23 18.98
N MET A 2 -4.06 -5.72 17.97
CA MET A 2 -3.52 -4.61 17.15
C MET A 2 -3.05 -3.38 17.95
N ASN A 3 -3.85 -2.89 18.91
CA ASN A 3 -3.49 -1.75 19.76
C ASN A 3 -2.34 -2.07 20.75
N GLU A 4 -2.10 -3.34 21.07
CA GLU A 4 -1.00 -3.77 21.95
C GLU A 4 0.31 -3.90 21.15
N GLU A 5 0.21 -4.34 19.89
CA GLU A 5 1.35 -4.57 19.01
C GLU A 5 1.83 -3.29 18.30
N ILE A 6 0.93 -2.37 17.97
CA ILE A 6 1.26 -1.16 17.20
C ILE A 6 1.16 0.09 18.09
N ARG A 7 2.29 0.46 18.68
CA ARG A 7 2.42 1.67 19.51
C ARG A 7 2.13 2.96 18.72
N GLY A 8 1.44 3.91 19.36
CA GLY A 8 1.15 5.23 18.78
C GLY A 8 0.04 5.23 17.73
N SER A 9 -0.68 4.13 17.55
CA SER A 9 -1.77 4.07 16.57
C SER A 9 -2.99 3.27 17.03
N ASN A 10 -3.35 3.49 18.29
CA ASN A 10 -4.53 2.91 18.90
C ASN A 10 -5.78 3.28 18.10
N MET A 11 -6.59 2.28 17.79
CA MET A 11 -7.89 2.45 17.17
C MET A 11 -8.97 2.04 18.16
N ASP A 12 -9.84 2.98 18.50
CA ASP A 12 -11.06 2.74 19.27
C ASP A 12 -12.23 2.60 18.30
N LEU A 13 -12.42 1.37 17.79
CA LEU A 13 -13.44 1.08 16.79
C LEU A 13 -14.66 0.47 17.45
N VAL A 14 -15.82 1.09 17.23
CA VAL A 14 -17.12 0.51 17.59
C VAL A 14 -17.65 -0.30 16.41
N PHE A 15 -17.89 -1.59 16.62
CA PHE A 15 -18.45 -2.46 15.59
C PHE A 15 -19.97 -2.44 15.61
N PHE A 16 -20.55 -2.04 14.48
CA PHE A 16 -21.96 -2.17 14.16
C PHE A 16 -22.07 -2.85 12.79
N LYS A 17 -23.29 -3.26 12.41
CA LYS A 17 -23.53 -4.08 11.22
C LYS A 17 -22.87 -3.51 9.95
N ASP A 18 -23.03 -2.22 9.69
CA ASP A 18 -22.46 -1.61 8.48
C ASP A 18 -20.93 -1.52 8.54
N ALA A 19 -20.34 -1.21 9.70
CA ALA A 19 -18.89 -1.24 9.88
C ALA A 19 -18.30 -2.63 9.57
N MET A 20 -18.98 -3.70 10.00
CA MET A 20 -18.57 -5.07 9.67
C MET A 20 -18.69 -5.36 8.18
N ILE A 21 -19.80 -4.95 7.53
CA ILE A 21 -19.99 -5.13 6.09
C ILE A 21 -18.91 -4.41 5.30
N HIS A 22 -18.59 -3.17 5.66
CA HIS A 22 -17.52 -2.40 5.02
C HIS A 22 -16.15 -3.04 5.23
N LEU A 23 -15.83 -3.49 6.45
CA LEU A 23 -14.60 -4.21 6.74
C LEU A 23 -14.45 -5.47 5.86
N LEU A 24 -15.51 -6.27 5.74
CA LEU A 24 -15.51 -7.48 4.91
C LEU A 24 -15.30 -7.16 3.42
N ARG A 25 -15.93 -6.09 2.91
CA ARG A 25 -15.72 -5.64 1.52
C ARG A 25 -14.28 -5.22 1.27
N ILE A 26 -13.70 -4.43 2.19
CA ILE A 26 -12.31 -3.98 2.08
C ILE A 26 -11.36 -5.18 2.16
N SER A 27 -11.55 -6.07 3.14
CA SER A 27 -10.73 -7.27 3.32
C SER A 27 -10.77 -8.18 2.09
N ARG A 28 -11.94 -8.34 1.46
CA ARG A 28 -12.08 -9.11 0.23
C ARG A 28 -11.22 -8.53 -0.90
N VAL A 29 -11.22 -7.21 -1.10
CA VAL A 29 -10.47 -6.57 -2.18
C VAL A 29 -8.96 -6.60 -1.91
N ILE A 30 -8.52 -6.36 -0.67
CA ILE A 30 -7.10 -6.41 -0.29
C ILE A 30 -6.48 -7.79 -0.57
N ASN A 31 -7.25 -8.86 -0.41
CA ASN A 31 -6.79 -10.23 -0.66
C ASN A 31 -6.87 -10.66 -2.12
N MET A 32 -7.39 -9.83 -3.03
CA MET A 32 -7.39 -10.11 -4.47
C MET A 32 -6.04 -9.74 -5.09
N PRO A 33 -5.51 -10.56 -6.02
CA PRO A 33 -4.37 -10.17 -6.84
C PRO A 33 -4.68 -8.85 -7.57
N LYS A 34 -3.78 -7.86 -7.44
CA LYS A 34 -3.95 -6.52 -8.04
C LYS A 34 -5.28 -5.84 -7.64
N GLY A 35 -5.73 -6.06 -6.40
CA GLY A 35 -6.97 -5.46 -5.89
C GLY A 35 -6.82 -3.97 -5.59
N HIS A 36 -7.74 -3.16 -6.13
CA HIS A 36 -7.82 -1.73 -5.88
C HIS A 36 -9.24 -1.34 -5.45
N LEU A 37 -9.38 -0.36 -4.57
CA LEU A 37 -10.66 0.06 -4.04
C LEU A 37 -10.74 1.59 -3.91
N LEU A 38 -11.77 2.19 -4.50
CA LEU A 38 -12.14 3.58 -4.25
C LEU A 38 -13.19 3.64 -3.14
N LEU A 39 -12.85 4.27 -2.01
CA LEU A 39 -13.71 4.37 -0.84
C LEU A 39 -14.38 5.75 -0.78
N VAL A 40 -15.66 5.80 -1.12
CA VAL A 40 -16.43 7.06 -1.17
C VAL A 40 -17.28 7.25 0.09
N GLY A 41 -17.37 8.48 0.56
CA GLY A 41 -18.34 8.94 1.56
C GLY A 41 -17.78 9.97 2.53
N VAL A 42 -18.62 10.46 3.42
CA VAL A 42 -18.30 11.60 4.29
C VAL A 42 -17.13 11.35 5.25
N GLY A 43 -16.42 12.42 5.60
CA GLY A 43 -15.38 12.39 6.63
C GLY A 43 -15.90 11.85 7.95
N GLY A 44 -15.04 11.15 8.70
CA GLY A 44 -15.43 10.53 9.99
C GLY A 44 -16.17 9.19 9.88
N SER A 45 -16.54 8.73 8.68
CA SER A 45 -17.20 7.42 8.47
C SER A 45 -16.32 6.18 8.72
N GLY A 46 -15.09 6.34 9.20
CA GLY A 46 -14.21 5.25 9.61
C GLY A 46 -13.52 4.48 8.48
N LYS A 47 -13.65 4.90 7.20
CA LYS A 47 -13.07 4.21 6.03
C LYS A 47 -11.57 3.92 6.18
N GLN A 48 -10.76 4.91 6.53
CA GLN A 48 -9.31 4.72 6.73
C GLN A 48 -9.02 3.74 7.88
N SER A 49 -9.70 3.89 9.01
CA SER A 49 -9.52 3.01 10.17
C SER A 49 -9.91 1.56 9.87
N LEU A 50 -11.01 1.35 9.13
CA LEU A 50 -11.42 0.02 8.67
C LEU A 50 -10.43 -0.56 7.65
N THR A 51 -9.86 0.24 6.76
CA THR A 51 -8.80 -0.19 5.83
C THR A 51 -7.54 -0.58 6.58
N LYS A 52 -7.15 0.20 7.60
CA LYS A 52 -6.00 -0.12 8.44
C LYS A 52 -6.20 -1.41 9.23
N LEU A 53 -7.40 -1.63 9.76
CA LEU A 53 -7.77 -2.89 10.40
C LEU A 53 -7.72 -4.06 9.41
N ALA A 54 -8.28 -3.89 8.21
CA ALA A 54 -8.26 -4.92 7.18
C ALA A 54 -6.82 -5.29 6.75
N ALA A 55 -5.95 -4.28 6.59
CA ALA A 55 -4.53 -4.50 6.29
C ALA A 55 -3.84 -5.29 7.40
N TYR A 56 -4.08 -4.94 8.67
CA TYR A 56 -3.55 -5.69 9.81
C TYR A 56 -4.03 -7.14 9.84
N ILE A 57 -5.34 -7.38 9.61
CA ILE A 57 -5.91 -8.74 9.54
C ILE A 57 -5.25 -9.56 8.41
N ALA A 58 -4.96 -8.95 7.26
CA ALA A 58 -4.28 -9.59 6.15
C ALA A 58 -2.76 -9.77 6.36
N GLY A 59 -2.19 -9.25 7.45
CA GLY A 59 -0.75 -9.23 7.68
C GLY A 59 0.02 -8.30 6.73
N TYR A 60 -0.68 -7.37 6.07
CA TYR A 60 -0.09 -6.44 5.12
C TYR A 60 0.35 -5.16 5.80
N LYS A 61 1.43 -4.55 5.28
CA LYS A 61 1.89 -3.27 5.78
C LYS A 61 0.97 -2.16 5.29
N TYR A 62 0.33 -1.46 6.23
CA TYR A 62 -0.36 -0.21 5.93
C TYR A 62 0.66 0.89 5.62
N PHE A 63 0.51 1.54 4.47
CA PHE A 63 1.33 2.66 4.03
C PHE A 63 0.44 3.82 3.60
N GLN A 64 0.73 5.02 4.11
CA GLN A 64 0.08 6.26 3.72
C GLN A 64 1.16 7.34 3.67
N ILE A 65 1.14 8.16 2.63
CA ILE A 65 2.10 9.26 2.51
C ILE A 65 1.82 10.34 3.56
N SER A 66 2.88 11.00 4.01
CA SER A 66 2.79 12.08 5.01
C SER A 66 3.12 13.41 4.35
N VAL A 67 2.08 14.05 3.84
CA VAL A 67 2.23 15.25 3.02
C VAL A 67 2.46 16.48 3.91
N SER A 68 3.61 17.11 3.75
CA SER A 68 3.97 18.38 4.37
C SER A 68 3.80 19.56 3.39
N ARG A 69 4.01 20.79 3.87
CA ARG A 69 4.00 21.99 3.00
C ARG A 69 5.11 21.98 1.94
N THR A 70 6.19 21.25 2.18
CA THR A 70 7.35 21.14 1.29
C THR A 70 7.37 19.82 0.54
N TYR A 71 6.26 19.06 0.56
CA TYR A 71 6.17 17.79 -0.12
C TYR A 71 6.01 18.01 -1.62
N THR A 72 6.92 17.45 -2.39
CA THR A 72 7.03 17.63 -3.85
C THR A 72 6.73 16.33 -4.58
N LEU A 73 6.64 16.41 -5.92
CA LEU A 73 6.55 15.24 -6.77
C LEU A 73 7.70 14.25 -6.55
N ASN A 74 8.93 14.73 -6.36
CA ASN A 74 10.06 13.84 -6.10
C ASN A 74 9.87 13.04 -4.80
N ASN A 75 9.29 13.65 -3.76
CA ASN A 75 8.98 12.93 -2.53
C ASN A 75 7.93 11.84 -2.76
N PHE A 76 6.93 12.12 -3.60
CA PHE A 76 5.93 11.13 -3.99
C PHE A 76 6.54 9.95 -4.76
N LEU A 77 7.41 10.23 -5.73
CA LEU A 77 8.13 9.18 -6.46
C LEU A 77 9.06 8.38 -5.55
N ASP A 78 9.71 9.02 -4.57
CA ASP A 78 10.52 8.32 -3.58
C ASP A 78 9.68 7.40 -2.69
N ASP A 79 8.49 7.84 -2.26
CA ASP A 79 7.55 7.02 -1.50
C ASP A 79 7.05 5.82 -2.32
N LEU A 80 6.72 6.02 -3.59
CA LEU A 80 6.39 4.93 -4.51
C LEU A 80 7.58 3.97 -4.66
N ARG A 81 8.79 4.46 -4.92
CA ARG A 81 10.00 3.63 -5.02
C ARG A 81 10.19 2.78 -3.75
N ASN A 82 9.95 3.36 -2.57
CA ASN A 82 10.02 2.66 -1.29
C ASN A 82 8.96 1.55 -1.16
N ILE A 83 7.73 1.79 -1.62
CA ILE A 83 6.68 0.76 -1.66
C ILE A 83 7.12 -0.41 -2.55
N TYR A 84 7.56 -0.14 -3.78
CA TYR A 84 8.00 -1.17 -4.73
C TYR A 84 9.18 -1.98 -4.20
N ARG A 85 10.18 -1.31 -3.62
CA ARG A 85 11.35 -1.98 -3.02
C ARG A 85 10.96 -2.91 -1.87
N ARG A 86 10.06 -2.47 -0.98
CA ARG A 86 9.59 -3.30 0.15
C ARG A 86 8.81 -4.50 -0.34
N ALA A 87 7.92 -4.32 -1.31
CA ALA A 87 7.15 -5.41 -1.92
C ALA A 87 8.09 -6.43 -2.59
N ALA A 88 9.07 -5.96 -3.37
CA ALA A 88 9.99 -6.82 -4.11
C ALA A 88 10.98 -7.58 -3.20
N ARG A 89 11.68 -6.88 -2.29
CA ARG A 89 12.76 -7.52 -1.50
C ARG A 89 12.24 -8.36 -0.34
N LEU A 90 11.23 -7.86 0.37
CA LEU A 90 10.72 -8.52 1.58
C LEU A 90 9.60 -9.53 1.28
N GLY A 91 9.01 -9.50 0.08
CA GLY A 91 7.82 -10.30 -0.23
C GLY A 91 6.63 -9.94 0.67
N GLN A 92 6.64 -8.73 1.24
CA GLN A 92 5.61 -8.27 2.17
C GLN A 92 4.46 -7.63 1.39
N GLY A 93 3.23 -8.07 1.64
CA GLY A 93 2.04 -7.41 1.11
C GLY A 93 1.91 -5.98 1.66
N ILE A 94 1.56 -5.03 0.81
CA ILE A 94 1.43 -3.61 1.18
C ILE A 94 0.04 -3.13 0.78
N VAL A 95 -0.60 -2.40 1.70
CA VAL A 95 -1.83 -1.64 1.42
C VAL A 95 -1.45 -0.17 1.39
N PHE A 96 -1.41 0.40 0.19
CA PHE A 96 -1.19 1.83 -0.02
C PHE A 96 -2.54 2.57 0.06
N VAL A 97 -2.64 3.53 0.98
CA VAL A 97 -3.79 4.41 1.13
C VAL A 97 -3.40 5.81 0.68
N PHE A 98 -4.24 6.37 -0.19
CA PHE A 98 -4.10 7.70 -0.75
C PHE A 98 -5.46 8.40 -0.68
N THR A 99 -5.48 9.65 -0.22
CA THR A 99 -6.69 10.45 -0.03
C THR A 99 -6.63 11.77 -0.78
N ASP A 100 -7.78 12.44 -0.87
CA ASP A 100 -7.91 13.78 -1.42
C ASP A 100 -6.99 14.80 -0.72
N ASN A 101 -6.82 14.68 0.60
CA ASN A 101 -5.91 15.53 1.37
C ASN A 101 -4.43 15.35 1.00
N ASP A 102 -4.09 14.21 0.38
CA ASP A 102 -2.73 13.87 -0.01
C ASP A 102 -2.37 14.46 -1.40
N ILE A 103 -3.35 14.95 -2.17
CA ILE A 103 -3.15 15.52 -3.50
C ILE A 103 -2.63 16.95 -3.36
N LYS A 104 -1.34 17.15 -3.64
CA LYS A 104 -0.71 18.49 -3.74
C LYS A 104 -0.48 18.95 -5.16
N ASP A 105 -0.38 18.00 -6.07
CA ASP A 105 -0.09 18.21 -7.48
C ASP A 105 -0.90 17.18 -8.29
N ASP A 106 -1.55 17.63 -9.35
CA ASP A 106 -2.35 16.78 -10.24
C ASP A 106 -1.50 15.68 -10.89
N GLN A 107 -0.18 15.91 -11.02
CA GLN A 107 0.76 14.89 -11.50
C GLN A 107 0.75 13.62 -10.63
N PHE A 108 0.39 13.70 -9.34
CA PHE A 108 0.32 12.51 -8.48
C PHE A 108 -0.73 11.52 -9.00
N LEU A 109 -1.83 12.03 -9.55
CA LEU A 109 -2.91 11.21 -10.09
C LEU A 109 -2.50 10.51 -11.38
N GLU A 110 -1.64 11.12 -12.20
CA GLU A 110 -1.07 10.49 -13.39
C GLU A 110 -0.22 9.28 -13.01
N TYR A 111 0.66 9.43 -12.02
CA TYR A 111 1.48 8.33 -11.50
C TYR A 111 0.65 7.24 -10.85
N LEU A 112 -0.37 7.59 -10.06
CA LEU A 112 -1.33 6.63 -9.52
C LEU A 112 -2.03 5.85 -10.63
N ASN A 113 -2.46 6.52 -11.70
CA ASN A 113 -3.09 5.85 -12.83
C ASN A 113 -2.17 4.83 -13.50
N ASN A 114 -0.87 5.14 -13.62
CA ASN A 114 0.12 4.19 -14.13
C ASN A 114 0.27 2.97 -13.20
N VAL A 115 0.37 3.19 -11.88
CA VAL A 115 0.39 2.11 -10.89
C VAL A 115 -0.85 1.22 -10.99
N LEU A 116 -2.04 1.81 -11.16
CA LEU A 116 -3.30 1.07 -11.25
C LEU A 116 -3.45 0.31 -12.59
N SER A 117 -2.97 0.89 -13.68
CA SER A 117 -3.19 0.36 -15.04
C SER A 117 -2.16 -0.71 -15.43
N SER A 118 -0.88 -0.42 -15.24
CA SER A 118 0.22 -1.32 -15.62
C SER A 118 0.88 -1.98 -14.41
N GLY A 119 0.79 -1.37 -13.23
CA GLY A 119 1.61 -1.75 -12.08
C GLY A 119 3.03 -1.23 -12.18
N GLU A 120 3.36 -0.37 -13.16
CA GLU A 120 4.69 0.16 -13.40
C GLU A 120 4.65 1.67 -13.61
N VAL A 121 5.68 2.35 -13.07
CA VAL A 121 5.92 3.77 -13.32
C VAL A 121 7.27 3.91 -14.02
N SER A 122 7.24 4.44 -15.24
CA SER A 122 8.43 4.64 -16.07
C SER A 122 9.49 5.48 -15.36
N GLY A 123 10.72 4.99 -15.32
CA GLY A 123 11.85 5.69 -14.70
C GLY A 123 11.81 5.75 -13.16
N LEU A 124 10.85 5.08 -12.51
CA LEU A 124 10.76 5.06 -11.05
C LEU A 124 11.93 4.29 -10.41
N ILE A 125 12.22 3.11 -10.97
CA ILE A 125 13.30 2.22 -10.53
C ILE A 125 14.43 2.28 -11.56
N THR A 126 15.65 2.51 -11.10
CA THR A 126 16.81 2.53 -12.00
C THR A 126 17.20 1.12 -12.42
N ARG A 127 17.94 0.99 -13.52
CA ARG A 127 18.44 -0.32 -13.97
C ARG A 127 19.31 -1.00 -12.91
N GLU A 128 20.15 -0.23 -12.23
CA GLU A 128 21.00 -0.72 -11.15
C GLU A 128 20.16 -1.27 -9.98
N GLU A 129 19.10 -0.56 -9.57
CA GLU A 129 18.18 -0.99 -8.51
C GLU A 129 17.41 -2.28 -8.89
N MET A 130 17.04 -2.41 -10.17
CA MET A 130 16.41 -3.62 -10.69
C MET A 130 17.40 -4.79 -10.66
N ASP A 131 18.62 -4.62 -11.17
CA ASP A 131 19.63 -5.68 -11.24
C ASP A 131 20.00 -6.18 -9.83
N GLU A 132 20.15 -5.28 -8.86
CA GLU A 132 20.35 -5.62 -7.45
C GLU A 132 19.20 -6.49 -6.91
N THR A 133 17.96 -6.05 -7.15
CA THR A 133 16.76 -6.77 -6.66
C THR A 133 16.59 -8.13 -7.34
N LEU A 134 16.90 -8.24 -8.64
CA LEU A 134 16.86 -9.50 -9.39
C LEU A 134 17.93 -10.49 -8.90
N SER A 135 19.11 -10.00 -8.54
CA SER A 135 20.17 -10.83 -7.97
C SER A 135 19.72 -11.46 -6.65
N GLU A 136 19.14 -10.66 -5.74
CA GLU A 136 18.58 -11.15 -4.47
C GLU A 136 17.43 -12.15 -4.68
N LEU A 137 16.49 -11.83 -5.58
CA LEU A 137 15.34 -12.67 -5.87
C LEU A 137 15.73 -13.99 -6.53
N SER A 138 16.73 -13.99 -7.41
CA SER A 138 17.21 -15.20 -8.08
C SER A 138 17.66 -16.28 -7.10
N VAL A 139 18.25 -15.89 -5.97
CA VAL A 139 18.65 -16.82 -4.90
C VAL A 139 17.43 -17.44 -4.23
N LYS A 140 16.44 -16.60 -3.86
CA LYS A 140 15.17 -17.07 -3.25
C LYS A 140 14.40 -17.98 -4.21
N MET A 141 14.26 -17.57 -5.47
CA MET A 141 13.52 -18.33 -6.49
C MET A 141 14.17 -19.68 -6.80
N LYS A 142 15.50 -19.76 -6.88
CA LYS A 142 16.19 -21.06 -7.07
C LYS A 142 15.99 -22.02 -5.90
N LYS A 143 15.84 -21.49 -4.68
CA LYS A 143 15.55 -22.29 -3.48
C LYS A 143 14.11 -22.79 -3.46
N GLU A 144 13.17 -21.95 -3.88
CA GLU A 144 11.74 -22.25 -3.88
C GLU A 144 11.31 -23.10 -5.10
N TYR A 145 11.97 -22.89 -6.23
CA TYR A 145 11.76 -23.61 -7.49
C TYR A 145 13.11 -24.10 -8.05
N PRO A 146 13.73 -25.12 -7.43
CA PRO A 146 14.96 -25.70 -7.97
C PRO A 146 14.70 -26.26 -9.37
N LYS A 147 15.62 -25.99 -10.31
CA LYS A 147 15.56 -26.60 -11.64
C LYS A 147 15.57 -28.13 -11.46
N ARG A 148 14.54 -28.79 -12.00
CA ARG A 148 14.45 -30.25 -12.07
C ARG A 148 15.63 -30.83 -12.84
#